data_AF-A0A9X4KPH8-F1
#
_entry.id   AF-A0A9X4KPH8-F1
#
_cell.length_a   1.000
_cell.length_b   1.000
_cell.length_c   1.000
_cell.angle_alpha   90.00
_cell.angle_beta   90.00
_cell.angle_gamma   90.00
#
_symmetry.space_group_name_H-M   'P 1'
#
loop_
_entity.id
_entity.type
_entity.pdbx_description
1 polymer ?
#
loop_
_entity_poly.entity_id
_entity_poly.type
_entity_poly.pdbx_seq_one_letter_code
_entity_poly.pdbx_strand_id
1 'polypeptide(L)'
;MKKKIILLTLIGLLAVGGVVSAASLWGTYKGYAKVRLTLGGQAIATQDTPAINFQGSTMLPLSALKSAGVTYSYDAKKQTVDLKPAGANLVQLTEDVINLGGDGISLTDIEGDVTAVVYYPSLYGFDDDWTDIDQIFKKLVPVGAVYMRVVYTDDDEENMIEIKTSDYDKFLKGTITDDQLQQLWITSGPLFDDTTDSSEAESLG
;
A
#
# COMPACT_ATOMS: atom_id res chain seq x y z
N MET A 1 -44.56 -16.36 52.17
CA MET A 1 -43.70 -17.06 51.17
C MET A 1 -44.00 -16.63 49.73
N LYS A 2 -45.26 -16.37 49.33
CA LYS A 2 -45.65 -15.97 47.96
C LYS A 2 -44.97 -14.70 47.41
N LYS A 3 -44.72 -13.68 48.26
CA LYS A 3 -44.04 -12.42 47.86
C LYS A 3 -42.54 -12.57 47.56
N LYS A 4 -41.88 -13.58 48.14
CA LYS A 4 -40.45 -13.85 47.91
C LYS A 4 -40.21 -14.61 46.60
N ILE A 5 -41.19 -15.43 46.18
CA ILE A 5 -41.13 -16.19 44.94
C ILE A 5 -41.25 -15.26 43.73
N ILE A 6 -42.18 -14.30 43.74
CA ILE A 6 -42.38 -13.33 42.65
C ILE A 6 -41.11 -12.50 42.40
N LEU A 7 -40.43 -12.08 43.46
CA LEU A 7 -39.19 -11.29 43.34
C LEU A 7 -38.05 -12.11 42.73
N LEU A 8 -37.96 -13.40 43.09
CA LEU A 8 -36.97 -14.31 42.50
C LEU A 8 -37.25 -14.61 41.03
N THR A 9 -38.54 -14.72 40.63
CA THR A 9 -38.91 -14.93 39.22
C THR A 9 -38.61 -13.69 38.38
N LEU A 10 -38.82 -12.49 38.92
CA LEU A 10 -38.54 -11.23 38.22
C LEU A 10 -37.02 -11.00 38.03
N ILE A 11 -36.22 -11.33 39.05
CA ILE A 11 -34.75 -11.27 38.96
C ILE A 11 -34.21 -12.35 38.02
N GLY A 12 -34.82 -13.54 38.03
CA GLY A 12 -34.49 -14.62 37.11
C GLY A 12 -34.72 -14.25 35.64
N LEU A 13 -35.82 -13.56 35.31
CA LEU A 13 -36.09 -13.09 33.94
C LEU A 13 -35.12 -11.99 33.49
N LEU A 14 -34.69 -11.11 34.38
CA LEU A 14 -33.72 -10.05 34.06
C LEU A 14 -32.32 -10.58 33.79
N ALA A 15 -31.94 -11.72 34.39
CA ALA A 15 -30.64 -12.36 34.18
C ALA A 15 -30.50 -13.06 32.81
N VAL A 16 -31.61 -13.40 32.15
CA VAL A 16 -31.58 -14.08 30.83
C VAL A 16 -31.69 -13.12 29.64
N GLY A 17 -32.01 -11.84 29.88
CA GLY A 17 -32.22 -10.83 28.82
C GLY A 17 -30.99 -9.96 28.48
N GLY A 18 -29.86 -10.15 29.16
CA GLY A 18 -28.75 -9.18 29.17
C GLY A 18 -27.63 -9.35 28.14
N VAL A 19 -27.68 -10.33 27.23
CA VAL A 19 -26.58 -10.60 26.26
C VAL A 19 -27.07 -10.74 24.82
N VAL A 20 -27.72 -9.71 24.29
CA VAL A 20 -28.01 -9.61 22.84
C VAL A 20 -27.91 -8.17 22.38
N SER A 21 -26.72 -7.57 22.47
CA SER A 21 -26.46 -6.28 21.79
C SER A 21 -25.00 -5.96 21.49
N ALA A 22 -24.24 -6.95 21.00
CA ALA A 22 -22.94 -6.71 20.36
C ALA A 22 -22.81 -7.36 18.97
N ALA A 23 -23.82 -8.12 18.54
CA ALA A 23 -23.78 -8.91 17.30
C ALA A 23 -23.90 -8.07 15.99
N SER A 24 -24.12 -6.75 16.06
CA SER A 24 -24.33 -5.94 14.86
C SER A 24 -23.02 -5.56 14.14
N LEU A 25 -21.91 -5.40 14.88
CA LEU A 25 -20.61 -4.99 14.32
C LEU A 25 -19.69 -6.18 13.97
N TRP A 26 -19.77 -7.26 14.75
CA TRP A 26 -18.94 -8.48 14.60
C TRP A 26 -19.79 -9.72 14.33
N GLY A 27 -20.89 -9.53 13.60
CA GLY A 27 -21.86 -10.59 13.29
C GLY A 27 -21.43 -11.50 12.16
N THR A 28 -22.35 -12.36 11.73
CA THR A 28 -22.16 -13.22 10.56
C THR A 28 -22.98 -12.75 9.36
N TYR A 29 -22.51 -13.03 8.16
CA TYR A 29 -23.24 -12.90 6.90
C TYR A 29 -23.28 -14.25 6.23
N LYS A 30 -24.48 -14.82 6.06
CA LYS A 30 -24.70 -16.16 5.49
C LYS A 30 -23.84 -17.25 6.13
N GLY A 31 -23.65 -17.19 7.45
CA GLY A 31 -22.86 -18.16 8.22
C GLY A 31 -21.36 -17.86 8.32
N TYR A 32 -20.84 -16.87 7.58
CA TYR A 32 -19.44 -16.45 7.63
C TYR A 32 -19.25 -15.23 8.52
N ALA A 33 -18.15 -15.15 9.27
CA ALA A 33 -17.87 -13.98 10.11
C ALA A 33 -17.67 -12.74 9.24
N LYS A 34 -18.29 -11.62 9.59
CA LYS A 34 -18.06 -10.34 8.90
C LYS A 34 -16.69 -9.80 9.26
N VAL A 35 -16.03 -9.19 8.29
CA VAL A 35 -14.75 -8.50 8.45
C VAL A 35 -14.99 -7.00 8.28
N ARG A 36 -14.38 -6.20 9.16
CA ARG A 36 -14.44 -4.75 9.07
C ARG A 36 -13.47 -4.27 7.99
N LEU A 37 -13.97 -3.50 7.03
CA LEU A 37 -13.15 -2.86 6.00
C LEU A 37 -12.85 -1.40 6.39
N THR A 38 -11.58 -1.01 6.28
CA THR A 38 -11.12 0.37 6.49
C THR A 38 -10.15 0.78 5.40
N LEU A 39 -10.18 2.04 5.00
CA LEU A 39 -9.19 2.68 4.12
C LEU A 39 -8.71 3.97 4.79
N GLY A 40 -7.39 4.11 4.97
CA GLY A 40 -6.83 5.26 5.69
C GLY A 40 -7.37 5.41 7.12
N GLY A 41 -7.70 4.30 7.80
CA GLY A 41 -8.31 4.31 9.13
C GLY A 41 -9.82 4.63 9.17
N GLN A 42 -10.42 5.03 8.05
CA GLN A 42 -11.85 5.29 7.94
C GLN A 42 -12.60 4.03 7.53
N ALA A 43 -13.71 3.72 8.22
CA ALA A 43 -14.54 2.56 7.88
C ALA A 43 -15.19 2.75 6.49
N ILE A 44 -15.07 1.74 5.64
CA ILE A 44 -15.76 1.71 4.34
C ILE A 44 -17.02 0.86 4.48
N ALA A 45 -18.14 1.44 4.05
CA ALA A 45 -19.39 0.71 3.89
C ALA A 45 -19.40 -0.03 2.54
N THR A 46 -19.73 -1.30 2.59
CA THR A 46 -20.12 -2.11 1.43
C THR A 46 -21.64 -2.12 1.34
N GLN A 47 -22.23 -1.89 0.15
CA GLN A 47 -23.69 -1.78 0.01
C GLN A 47 -24.44 -3.05 0.42
N ASP A 48 -24.26 -4.14 -0.33
CA ASP A 48 -25.16 -5.31 -0.22
C ASP A 48 -24.52 -6.54 0.41
N THR A 49 -23.21 -6.68 0.27
CA THR A 49 -22.44 -7.83 0.77
C THR A 49 -21.27 -7.29 1.57
N PRO A 50 -21.11 -7.66 2.85
CA PRO A 50 -19.94 -7.27 3.64
C PRO A 50 -18.71 -8.08 3.22
N ALA A 51 -17.53 -7.59 3.60
CA ALA A 51 -16.35 -8.44 3.65
C ALA A 51 -16.57 -9.58 4.66
N ILE A 52 -16.09 -10.77 4.34
CA ILE A 52 -16.29 -11.96 5.17
C ILE A 52 -14.99 -12.73 5.34
N ASN A 53 -14.87 -13.47 6.44
CA ASN A 53 -13.87 -14.51 6.58
C ASN A 53 -14.46 -15.83 6.06
N PHE A 54 -13.93 -16.30 4.94
CA PHE A 54 -14.26 -17.58 4.34
C PHE A 54 -13.09 -18.54 4.57
N GLN A 55 -13.28 -19.48 5.49
CA GLN A 55 -12.33 -20.56 5.78
C GLN A 55 -10.90 -20.07 6.15
N GLY A 56 -10.80 -18.97 6.88
CA GLY A 56 -9.52 -18.36 7.27
C GLY A 56 -9.06 -17.25 6.35
N SER A 57 -9.59 -17.16 5.13
CA SER A 57 -9.26 -16.13 4.15
C SER A 57 -10.28 -14.99 4.16
N THR A 58 -9.80 -13.74 4.12
CA THR A 58 -10.69 -12.58 3.97
C THR A 58 -11.12 -12.45 2.51
N MET A 59 -12.43 -12.47 2.28
CA MET A 59 -13.03 -12.19 0.97
C MET A 59 -13.68 -10.81 0.98
N LEU A 60 -13.36 -10.02 -0.04
CA LEU A 60 -13.92 -8.69 -0.26
C LEU A 60 -14.92 -8.74 -1.42
N PRO A 61 -16.10 -8.12 -1.27
CA PRO A 61 -17.01 -7.97 -2.40
C PRO A 61 -16.39 -7.01 -3.42
N LEU A 62 -16.59 -7.25 -4.72
CA LEU A 62 -16.09 -6.34 -5.76
C LEU A 62 -16.61 -4.90 -5.60
N SER A 63 -17.82 -4.73 -5.06
CA SER A 63 -18.37 -3.41 -4.76
C SER A 63 -17.56 -2.62 -3.74
N ALA A 64 -16.77 -3.28 -2.88
CA ALA A 64 -15.83 -2.60 -1.97
C ALA A 64 -14.69 -1.91 -2.73
N LEU A 65 -14.28 -2.46 -3.87
CA LEU A 65 -13.18 -1.93 -4.69
C LEU A 65 -13.51 -0.53 -5.21
N LYS A 66 -14.78 -0.29 -5.59
CA LYS A 66 -15.25 1.02 -6.02
C LYS A 66 -15.08 2.08 -4.92
N SER A 67 -15.38 1.73 -3.67
CA SER A 67 -15.16 2.61 -2.51
C SER A 67 -13.68 2.82 -2.20
N ALA A 68 -12.80 1.93 -2.67
CA ALA A 68 -11.35 2.07 -2.62
C ALA A 68 -10.76 2.77 -3.87
N GLY A 69 -11.61 3.31 -4.76
CA GLY A 69 -11.21 4.00 -5.99
C GLY A 69 -10.86 3.07 -7.15
N VAL A 70 -10.82 1.76 -6.93
CA VAL A 70 -10.48 0.76 -7.95
C VAL A 70 -11.69 0.53 -8.85
N THR A 71 -11.50 0.74 -10.14
CA THR A 71 -12.55 0.47 -11.14
C THR A 71 -12.45 -0.98 -11.57
N TYR A 72 -13.56 -1.59 -11.98
CA TYR A 72 -13.54 -2.97 -12.44
C TYR A 72 -14.64 -3.24 -13.46
N SER A 73 -14.46 -4.30 -14.25
CA SER A 73 -15.51 -4.91 -15.04
C SER A 73 -15.64 -6.39 -14.67
N TYR A 74 -16.87 -6.91 -14.70
CA TYR A 74 -17.15 -8.31 -14.41
C TYR A 74 -17.89 -8.94 -15.59
N ASP A 75 -17.25 -9.93 -16.23
CA ASP A 75 -17.89 -10.77 -17.23
C ASP A 75 -18.48 -12.01 -16.55
N ALA A 76 -19.79 -11.97 -16.30
CA ALA A 76 -20.51 -13.07 -15.67
C ALA A 76 -20.50 -14.37 -16.50
N LYS A 77 -20.35 -14.31 -17.82
CA LYS A 77 -20.30 -15.50 -18.68
C LYS A 77 -18.95 -16.21 -18.59
N LYS A 78 -17.87 -15.44 -18.51
CA LYS A 78 -16.50 -15.97 -18.38
C LYS A 78 -16.06 -16.13 -16.92
N GLN A 79 -16.88 -15.67 -15.97
CA GLN A 79 -16.54 -15.57 -14.55
C GLN A 79 -15.21 -14.84 -14.31
N THR A 80 -14.95 -13.81 -15.13
CA THR A 80 -13.70 -13.05 -15.09
C THR A 80 -13.96 -11.66 -14.52
N VAL A 81 -13.10 -11.23 -13.61
CA VAL A 81 -13.04 -9.85 -13.12
C VAL A 81 -11.81 -9.22 -13.74
N ASP A 82 -12.00 -8.09 -14.38
CA ASP A 82 -10.92 -7.23 -14.86
C ASP A 82 -10.84 -6.00 -13.96
N LEU A 83 -9.70 -5.82 -13.29
CA LEU A 83 -9.47 -4.71 -12.37
C LEU A 83 -8.72 -3.61 -13.09
N LYS A 84 -9.27 -2.40 -13.02
CA LYS A 84 -8.69 -1.19 -13.55
C LYS A 84 -8.19 -0.35 -12.36
N PRO A 85 -6.88 -0.10 -12.28
CA PRO A 85 -6.24 0.67 -11.21
C PRO A 85 -7.00 1.97 -10.91
N ALA A 86 -7.08 2.31 -9.63
CA ALA A 86 -7.56 3.62 -9.19
C ALA A 86 -6.53 4.68 -9.54
N GLY A 87 -6.96 5.81 -10.11
CA GLY A 87 -6.21 7.07 -10.01
C GLY A 87 -5.13 7.33 -11.07
N ALA A 88 -4.61 6.31 -11.77
CA ALA A 88 -3.70 6.52 -12.88
C ALA A 88 -4.03 5.65 -14.08
N ASN A 89 -3.92 6.22 -15.27
CA ASN A 89 -3.81 5.43 -16.49
C ASN A 89 -2.46 4.71 -16.43
N LEU A 90 -2.38 3.54 -15.79
CA LEU A 90 -1.12 2.80 -15.63
C LEU A 90 -0.41 2.58 -16.96
N VAL A 91 -1.16 2.42 -18.05
CA VAL A 91 -0.57 2.33 -19.41
C VAL A 91 0.21 3.60 -19.73
N GLN A 92 -0.38 4.78 -19.54
CA GLN A 92 0.31 6.06 -19.75
C GLN A 92 1.47 6.25 -18.78
N LEU A 93 1.33 5.86 -17.51
CA LEU A 93 2.44 5.96 -16.55
C LEU A 93 3.59 5.06 -16.94
N THR A 94 3.33 3.82 -17.36
CA THR A 94 4.35 2.90 -17.85
C THR A 94 5.03 3.46 -19.10
N GLU A 95 4.27 4.03 -20.04
CA GLU A 95 4.85 4.71 -21.21
C GLU A 95 5.72 5.91 -20.81
N ASP A 96 5.28 6.73 -19.85
CA ASP A 96 6.04 7.87 -19.34
C ASP A 96 7.35 7.41 -18.68
N VAL A 97 7.31 6.34 -17.88
CA VAL A 97 8.51 5.75 -17.23
C VAL A 97 9.49 5.19 -18.27
N ILE A 98 8.98 4.53 -19.30
CA ILE A 98 9.81 4.02 -20.41
C ILE A 98 10.46 5.17 -21.17
N ASN A 99 9.73 6.26 -21.43
CA ASN A 99 10.28 7.45 -22.09
C ASN A 99 11.35 8.17 -21.27
N LEU A 100 11.37 7.96 -19.94
CA LEU A 100 12.40 8.44 -19.03
C LEU A 100 13.61 7.51 -18.95
N GLY A 101 13.61 6.34 -19.62
CA GLY A 101 14.72 5.38 -19.59
C GLY A 101 14.48 4.14 -18.74
N GLY A 102 13.38 4.07 -17.99
CA GLY A 102 13.02 2.87 -17.22
C GLY A 102 12.50 1.71 -18.08
N ASP A 103 12.41 0.51 -17.50
CA ASP A 103 11.92 -0.70 -18.18
C ASP A 103 10.40 -0.91 -18.10
N GLY A 104 9.72 -0.10 -17.28
CA GLY A 104 8.29 -0.19 -17.00
C GLY A 104 8.01 -0.07 -15.51
N ILE A 105 6.82 -0.50 -15.07
CA ILE A 105 6.43 -0.48 -13.66
C ILE A 105 5.99 -1.90 -13.28
N SER A 106 6.69 -2.50 -12.31
CA SER A 106 6.31 -3.77 -11.69
C SER A 106 5.71 -3.53 -10.30
N LEU A 107 4.67 -4.28 -9.93
CA LEU A 107 4.11 -4.27 -8.59
C LEU A 107 4.45 -5.58 -7.89
N THR A 108 5.28 -5.50 -6.86
CA THR A 108 5.81 -6.67 -6.14
C THR A 108 5.45 -6.58 -4.67
N ASP A 109 5.04 -7.71 -4.08
CA ASP A 109 4.94 -7.85 -2.62
C ASP A 109 6.34 -8.13 -2.05
N ILE A 110 6.85 -7.21 -1.25
CA ILE A 110 8.13 -7.33 -0.55
C ILE A 110 7.82 -7.22 0.94
N GLU A 111 7.99 -8.34 1.66
CA GLU A 111 7.75 -8.41 3.12
C GLU A 111 6.32 -8.01 3.56
N GLY A 112 5.33 -8.18 2.69
CA GLY A 112 3.93 -7.84 2.96
C GLY A 112 3.54 -6.41 2.55
N ASP A 113 4.49 -5.63 2.03
CA ASP A 113 4.25 -4.30 1.49
C ASP A 113 4.33 -4.32 -0.04
N VAL A 114 3.31 -3.78 -0.70
CA VAL A 114 3.32 -3.61 -2.16
C VAL A 114 4.31 -2.50 -2.52
N THR A 115 5.27 -2.84 -3.36
CA THR A 115 6.32 -1.95 -3.85
C THR A 115 6.20 -1.77 -5.36
N ALA A 116 6.22 -0.54 -5.83
CA ALA A 116 6.34 -0.23 -7.26
C ALA A 116 7.82 -0.19 -7.64
N VAL A 117 8.26 -1.11 -8.49
CA VAL A 117 9.65 -1.29 -8.90
C VAL A 117 9.83 -0.91 -10.36
N VAL A 118 10.89 -0.15 -10.65
CA VAL A 118 11.35 0.21 -11.99
C VAL A 118 12.82 -0.17 -12.11
N TYR A 119 13.22 -0.86 -13.18
CA TYR A 119 14.64 -1.03 -13.50
C TYR A 119 15.07 0.10 -14.44
N TYR A 120 16.24 0.67 -14.16
CA TYR A 120 16.79 1.81 -14.89
C TYR A 120 18.26 1.53 -15.21
N PRO A 121 18.62 1.27 -16.47
CA PRO A 121 20.03 1.16 -16.86
C PRO A 121 20.69 2.54 -16.85
N SER A 122 21.94 2.61 -16.38
CA SER A 122 22.81 3.79 -16.48
C SER A 122 22.88 4.25 -17.94
N LEU A 123 22.51 5.51 -18.19
CA LEU A 123 22.53 6.11 -19.53
C LEU A 123 23.67 7.13 -19.65
N TYR A 124 23.80 7.98 -18.63
CA TYR A 124 24.77 9.07 -18.59
C TYR A 124 25.62 9.07 -17.31
N GLY A 125 25.31 8.18 -16.37
CA GLY A 125 25.92 8.11 -15.04
C GLY A 125 25.01 8.72 -13.98
N PHE A 126 25.19 8.29 -12.72
CA PHE A 126 24.20 8.47 -11.67
C PHE A 126 23.75 9.92 -11.46
N ASP A 127 24.69 10.86 -11.38
CA ASP A 127 24.38 12.28 -11.13
C ASP A 127 23.57 12.91 -12.27
N ASP A 128 23.88 12.54 -13.51
CA ASP A 128 23.17 13.04 -14.70
C ASP A 128 21.81 12.36 -14.86
N ASP A 129 21.74 11.06 -14.57
CA ASP A 129 20.51 10.24 -14.64
C ASP A 129 19.53 10.57 -13.50
N TRP A 130 19.99 11.18 -12.40
CA TRP A 130 19.15 11.47 -11.23
C TRP A 130 17.91 12.32 -11.57
N THR A 131 18.03 13.22 -12.55
CA THR A 131 16.88 14.03 -12.97
C THR A 131 15.74 13.16 -13.49
N ASP A 132 16.04 12.13 -14.27
CA ASP A 132 15.05 11.22 -14.83
C ASP A 132 14.53 10.25 -13.76
N ILE A 133 15.40 9.77 -12.87
CA ILE A 133 15.04 8.95 -11.70
C ILE A 133 14.06 9.70 -10.78
N ASP A 134 14.30 10.97 -10.49
CA ASP A 134 13.39 11.82 -9.70
C ASP A 134 12.03 11.99 -10.39
N GLN A 135 12.01 12.16 -11.72
CA GLN A 135 10.75 12.18 -12.48
C GLN A 135 10.02 10.84 -12.41
N ILE A 136 10.74 9.71 -12.45
CA ILE A 136 10.14 8.38 -12.25
C ILE A 136 9.46 8.30 -10.89
N PHE A 137 10.12 8.70 -9.80
CA PHE A 137 9.49 8.72 -8.47
C PHE A 137 8.21 9.57 -8.43
N LYS A 138 8.18 10.74 -9.07
CA LYS A 138 6.95 11.55 -9.21
C LYS A 138 5.82 10.80 -9.92
N LYS A 139 6.15 10.05 -10.97
CA LYS A 139 5.20 9.24 -11.75
C LYS A 139 4.69 8.04 -10.97
N LEU A 140 5.49 7.50 -10.05
CA LEU A 140 5.11 6.35 -9.22
C LEU A 140 4.18 6.72 -8.06
N VAL A 141 4.16 7.97 -7.57
CA VAL A 141 3.26 8.40 -6.48
C VAL A 141 1.79 8.01 -6.70
N PRO A 142 1.15 8.31 -7.85
CA PRO A 142 -0.25 7.95 -8.08
C PRO A 142 -0.50 6.44 -8.27
N VAL A 143 0.53 5.60 -8.34
CA VAL A 143 0.39 4.13 -8.37
C VAL A 143 -0.16 3.60 -7.04
N GLY A 144 0.14 4.28 -5.93
CA GLY A 144 -0.41 3.96 -4.61
C GLY A 144 0.20 2.73 -3.93
N ALA A 145 1.39 2.30 -4.36
CA ALA A 145 2.21 1.33 -3.63
C ALA A 145 2.69 1.92 -2.29
N VAL A 146 3.06 1.07 -1.33
CA VAL A 146 3.61 1.49 -0.03
C VAL A 146 5.00 2.10 -0.21
N TYR A 147 5.84 1.43 -1.02
CA TYR A 147 7.17 1.88 -1.40
C TYR A 147 7.27 2.06 -2.92
N MET A 148 8.20 2.92 -3.31
CA MET A 148 8.66 3.09 -4.69
C MET A 148 10.14 2.77 -4.72
N ARG A 149 10.57 1.99 -5.71
CA ARG A 149 11.94 1.53 -5.85
C ARG A 149 12.40 1.70 -7.29
N VAL A 150 13.56 2.29 -7.46
CA VAL A 150 14.34 2.24 -8.71
C VAL A 150 15.54 1.33 -8.48
N VAL A 151 15.70 0.33 -9.34
CA VAL A 151 16.89 -0.49 -9.42
C VAL A 151 17.75 0.08 -10.54
N TYR A 152 18.79 0.82 -10.16
CA TYR A 152 19.74 1.44 -11.06
C TYR A 152 20.85 0.44 -11.41
N THR A 153 21.03 0.14 -12.69
CA THR A 153 22.03 -0.84 -13.14
C THR A 153 23.16 -0.14 -13.89
N ASP A 154 24.39 -0.26 -13.38
CA ASP A 154 25.60 0.30 -14.00
C ASP A 154 26.66 -0.81 -14.13
N ASP A 155 27.15 -1.09 -15.34
CA ASP A 155 28.14 -2.15 -15.62
C ASP A 155 27.87 -3.51 -14.92
N ASP A 156 26.62 -3.99 -15.00
CA ASP A 156 26.10 -5.22 -14.36
C ASP A 156 25.95 -5.17 -12.82
N GLU A 157 26.23 -4.04 -12.19
CA GLU A 157 25.99 -3.82 -10.76
C GLU A 157 24.59 -3.23 -10.52
N GLU A 158 23.83 -3.86 -9.62
CA GLU A 158 22.51 -3.37 -9.22
C GLU A 158 22.59 -2.51 -7.96
N ASN A 159 22.03 -1.31 -8.06
CA ASN A 159 21.95 -0.32 -7.00
C ASN A 159 20.48 0.00 -6.72
N MET A 160 20.07 -0.13 -5.47
CA MET A 160 18.70 0.12 -5.06
C MET A 160 18.56 1.55 -4.55
N ILE A 161 17.50 2.22 -5.00
CA ILE A 161 17.05 3.51 -4.48
C ILE A 161 15.59 3.36 -4.14
N GLU A 162 15.23 3.49 -2.87
CA GLU A 162 13.88 3.25 -2.38
C GLU A 162 13.39 4.34 -1.44
N ILE A 163 12.10 4.63 -1.48
CA ILE A 163 11.45 5.52 -0.53
C ILE A 163 9.99 5.11 -0.30
N LYS A 164 9.46 5.45 0.88
CA LYS A 164 8.01 5.37 1.13
C LYS A 164 7.27 6.38 0.25
N THR A 165 6.24 5.91 -0.44
CA THR A 165 5.39 6.76 -1.30
C THR A 165 4.83 7.95 -0.54
N SER A 166 4.42 7.74 0.72
CA SER A 166 3.87 8.80 1.57
C SER A 166 4.86 9.92 1.90
N ASP A 167 6.16 9.62 1.94
CA ASP A 167 7.17 10.60 2.30
C ASP A 167 7.58 11.44 1.08
N TYR A 168 7.72 10.80 -0.08
CA TYR A 168 7.91 11.51 -1.34
C TYR A 168 6.68 12.39 -1.70
N ASP A 169 5.46 11.91 -1.47
CA ASP A 169 4.23 12.70 -1.63
C ASP A 169 4.16 13.93 -0.69
N LYS A 170 4.66 13.82 0.55
CA LYS A 170 4.81 14.99 1.45
C LYS A 170 5.79 16.00 0.87
N PHE A 171 6.89 15.56 0.28
CA PHE A 171 7.86 16.44 -0.38
C PHE A 171 7.22 17.17 -1.57
N LEU A 172 6.52 16.47 -2.46
CA LEU A 172 5.81 17.10 -3.59
C LEU A 172 4.77 18.12 -3.14
N LYS A 173 4.18 17.94 -1.96
CA LYS A 173 3.23 18.88 -1.35
C LYS A 173 3.90 20.00 -0.55
N GLY A 174 5.24 20.04 -0.49
CA GLY A 174 6.01 21.01 0.28
C GLY A 174 5.86 20.88 1.80
N THR A 175 5.45 19.69 2.28
CA THR A 175 5.29 19.41 3.72
C THR A 175 6.62 19.09 4.40
N ILE A 176 7.60 18.57 3.64
CA ILE A 176 8.98 18.37 4.08
C ILE A 176 9.93 19.06 3.10
N THR A 177 11.11 19.46 3.57
CA THR A 177 12.16 20.07 2.75
C THR A 177 12.95 19.01 1.96
N ASP A 178 13.75 19.46 1.00
CA ASP A 178 14.68 18.58 0.28
C ASP A 178 15.67 17.90 1.25
N ASP A 179 16.30 18.66 2.15
CA ASP A 179 17.20 18.10 3.17
C ASP A 179 16.53 17.00 4.03
N GLN A 180 15.24 17.16 4.33
CA GLN A 180 14.48 16.14 5.06
C GLN A 180 14.18 14.93 4.18
N LEU A 181 13.89 15.13 2.89
CA LEU A 181 13.71 14.05 1.93
C LEU A 181 14.99 13.21 1.78
N GLN A 182 16.16 13.86 1.70
CA GLN A 182 17.44 13.16 1.51
C GLN A 182 17.74 12.15 2.62
N GLN A 183 17.21 12.37 3.83
CA GLN A 183 17.37 11.47 4.98
C GLN A 183 16.40 10.28 4.98
N LEU A 184 15.46 10.24 4.03
CA LEU A 184 14.39 9.23 3.96
C LEU A 184 14.62 8.21 2.85
N TRP A 185 15.62 8.42 1.98
CA TRP A 185 16.04 7.44 0.99
C TRP A 185 16.65 6.21 1.67
N ILE A 186 16.27 5.04 1.15
CA ILE A 186 16.84 3.74 1.49
C ILE A 186 17.66 3.34 0.26
N THR A 187 18.99 3.33 0.39
CA THR A 187 19.90 2.98 -0.68
C THR A 187 20.73 1.75 -0.34
N SER A 188 21.08 0.95 -1.34
CA SER A 188 22.02 -0.16 -1.18
C SER A 188 22.68 -0.53 -2.51
N GLY A 189 23.91 -1.01 -2.47
CA GLY A 189 24.65 -1.44 -3.66
C GLY A 189 26.00 -0.73 -3.78
N PRO A 190 26.88 -1.21 -4.67
CA PRO A 190 28.26 -0.73 -4.77
C PRO A 190 28.39 0.79 -4.94
N LEU A 191 27.46 1.42 -5.65
CA LEU A 191 27.42 2.87 -5.87
C LEU A 191 27.31 3.68 -4.56
N PHE A 192 26.69 3.10 -3.53
CA PHE A 192 26.41 3.78 -2.26
C PHE A 192 27.30 3.31 -1.11
N ASP A 193 28.00 2.18 -1.28
CA ASP A 193 28.87 1.59 -0.28
C ASP A 193 30.19 2.38 -0.13
N ASP A 194 30.61 3.14 -1.14
CA ASP A 194 31.94 3.79 -1.20
C ASP A 194 32.04 5.15 -0.45
N THR A 195 31.14 5.42 0.48
CA THR A 195 31.19 6.66 1.28
C THR A 195 32.18 6.62 2.45
N THR A 196 32.98 5.56 2.57
CA THR A 196 34.08 5.45 3.55
C THR A 196 35.46 5.58 2.89
N ASP A 197 35.86 6.80 2.48
CA ASP A 197 37.25 7.28 2.63
C ASP A 197 37.47 8.75 2.24
N SER A 198 37.01 9.70 3.06
CA SER A 198 37.52 11.08 3.00
C SER A 198 38.05 11.60 4.34
N SER A 199 38.29 10.69 5.30
CA SER A 199 38.93 11.02 6.56
C SER A 199 40.22 10.23 6.80
N GLU A 200 41.09 10.13 5.79
CA GLU A 200 42.51 9.83 6.02
C GLU A 200 43.40 10.92 5.43
N ALA A 201 43.89 11.75 6.36
CA ALA A 201 45.25 12.28 6.39
C ALA A 201 45.66 13.34 5.35
N GLU A 202 45.20 14.57 5.60
CA GLU A 202 46.12 15.70 5.76
C GLU A 202 47.17 15.38 6.85
N SER A 203 48.13 14.49 6.56
CA SER A 203 49.27 14.21 7.42
C SER A 203 50.41 13.52 6.65
N LEU A 204 50.83 14.12 5.54
CA LEU A 204 52.20 14.03 5.04
C LEU A 204 52.51 15.48 4.60
N GLY A 205 53.21 16.29 5.39
CA GLY A 205 54.61 16.09 5.74
C GLY A 205 55.44 16.99 4.84
#